data_AF-A0A5W8W5F9-F1
#
_entry.id   AF-A0A5W8W5F9-F1
#
_cell.length_a   1.000
_cell.length_b   1.000
_cell.length_c   1.000
_cell.angle_alpha   90.00
_cell.angle_beta   90.00
_cell.angle_gamma   90.00
#
_symmetry.space_group_name_H-M   'P 1'
#
loop_
_entity.id
_entity.type
_entity.pdbx_description
1 polymer ?
#
loop_
_entity_poly.entity_id
_entity_poly.type
_entity_poly.pdbx_seq_one_letter_code
_entity_poly.pdbx_strand_id
1 'polypeptide(L)'
;MTTITKEWLQQTIAEFENTRDDIPFGLDDDDAKILIVLKRALASLERERIRREHAEWSDKTFGDVGPVGPLKHLSKEALEAAADPSDPLEWADMQFLLWDAQRRMGISDEFITRAMIEKLEINKSRQWPEPKDGEPRLHIKEQSAPVIPDGWISCSERMPDEIGRYWCYVEEQNDLGKSHYQWNCSWNGDKWGGEMMSGKVTHWMPLPEPPQEFNRG
;
A
#
# COMPACT_ATOMS: atom_id res chain seq x y z
N MET A 1 -31.98 -23.07 12.67
CA MET A 1 -31.75 -22.32 11.43
C MET A 1 -31.15 -23.28 10.42
N THR A 2 -31.69 -23.34 9.20
CA THR A 2 -31.13 -24.18 8.13
C THR A 2 -29.90 -23.48 7.55
N THR A 3 -28.75 -24.14 7.55
CA THR A 3 -27.49 -23.61 6.99
C THR A 3 -27.42 -23.90 5.49
N ILE A 4 -27.06 -22.90 4.69
CA ILE A 4 -26.81 -23.08 3.25
C ILE A 4 -25.47 -23.83 3.09
N THR A 5 -25.48 -24.99 2.45
CA THR A 5 -24.26 -25.78 2.20
C THR A 5 -23.79 -25.64 0.75
N LYS A 6 -22.52 -25.99 0.51
CA LYS A 6 -21.94 -26.02 -0.83
C LYS A 6 -22.68 -27.01 -1.72
N GLU A 7 -22.96 -28.20 -1.20
CA GLU A 7 -23.63 -29.28 -1.93
C GLU A 7 -25.03 -28.85 -2.35
N TRP A 8 -25.76 -28.20 -1.43
CA TRP A 8 -27.09 -27.67 -1.73
C TRP A 8 -27.05 -26.58 -2.81
N LEU A 9 -26.10 -25.64 -2.73
CA LEU A 9 -25.93 -24.62 -3.77
C LEU A 9 -25.58 -25.24 -5.12
N GLN A 10 -24.66 -26.20 -5.17
CA GLN A 10 -24.27 -26.89 -6.40
C GLN A 10 -25.45 -27.63 -7.03
N GLN A 11 -26.20 -28.38 -6.23
CA GLN A 11 -27.38 -29.10 -6.71
C GLN A 11 -28.43 -28.11 -7.24
N THR A 12 -28.76 -27.07 -6.49
CA THR A 12 -29.78 -26.09 -6.89
C THR A 12 -29.35 -25.35 -8.17
N ILE A 13 -28.08 -24.97 -8.29
CA ILE A 13 -27.55 -24.34 -9.52
C ILE A 13 -27.70 -25.29 -10.71
N ALA A 14 -27.36 -26.57 -10.55
CA ALA A 14 -27.49 -27.55 -11.62
C ALA A 14 -28.96 -27.74 -12.05
N GLU A 15 -29.90 -27.74 -11.11
CA GLU A 15 -31.34 -27.80 -11.40
C GLU A 15 -31.81 -26.58 -12.23
N PHE A 16 -31.38 -25.37 -11.87
CA PHE A 16 -31.67 -24.16 -12.63
C PHE A 16 -31.02 -24.16 -14.02
N GLU A 17 -29.79 -24.65 -14.15
CA GLU A 17 -29.10 -24.73 -15.44
C GLU A 17 -29.75 -25.76 -16.37
N ASN A 18 -30.14 -26.92 -15.87
CA ASN A 18 -30.91 -27.90 -16.64
C ASN A 18 -32.24 -27.32 -17.11
N THR A 19 -32.96 -26.64 -16.21
CA THR A 19 -34.24 -25.99 -16.55
C THR A 19 -34.07 -24.93 -17.64
N ARG A 20 -33.00 -24.13 -17.58
CA ARG A 20 -32.66 -23.15 -18.62
C ARG A 20 -32.45 -23.82 -19.98
N ASP A 21 -31.74 -24.94 -19.99
CA ASP A 21 -31.31 -25.62 -21.21
C ASP A 21 -32.46 -26.43 -21.85
N ASP A 22 -33.45 -26.86 -21.06
CA ASP A 22 -34.63 -27.61 -21.51
C ASP A 22 -35.76 -26.72 -22.09
N ILE A 23 -35.78 -25.42 -21.79
CA ILE A 23 -36.84 -24.50 -22.22
C ILE A 23 -36.41 -23.72 -23.49
N PRO A 24 -37.19 -23.72 -24.59
CA PRO A 24 -36.83 -23.05 -25.85
C PRO A 24 -36.54 -21.54 -25.73
N PHE A 25 -37.07 -20.88 -24.71
CA PHE A 25 -36.92 -19.45 -24.45
C PHE A 25 -36.01 -19.15 -23.24
N GLY A 26 -35.42 -20.17 -22.61
CA GLY A 26 -34.60 -20.04 -21.41
C GLY A 26 -35.39 -19.79 -20.12
N LEU A 27 -34.67 -19.38 -19.07
CA LEU A 27 -35.25 -18.94 -17.79
C LEU A 27 -35.91 -17.57 -17.95
N ASP A 28 -36.93 -17.30 -17.14
CA ASP A 28 -37.42 -15.93 -16.98
C ASP A 28 -36.41 -15.04 -16.23
N ASP A 29 -36.67 -13.73 -16.23
CA ASP A 29 -35.76 -12.73 -15.66
C ASP A 29 -35.49 -12.95 -14.16
N ASP A 30 -36.46 -13.45 -13.39
CA ASP A 30 -36.31 -13.63 -11.96
C ASP A 30 -35.54 -14.91 -11.66
N ASP A 31 -35.83 -16.00 -12.36
CA ASP A 31 -35.06 -17.24 -12.27
C ASP A 31 -33.61 -17.05 -12.73
N ALA A 32 -33.38 -16.25 -13.78
CA ALA A 32 -32.04 -15.87 -14.21
C ALA A 32 -31.28 -15.08 -13.13
N LYS A 33 -31.95 -14.12 -12.45
CA LYS A 33 -31.36 -13.39 -11.31
C LYS A 33 -31.06 -14.33 -10.14
N ILE A 34 -31.97 -15.26 -9.82
CA ILE A 34 -31.78 -16.24 -8.75
C ILE A 34 -30.55 -17.10 -9.05
N LEU A 35 -30.41 -17.62 -10.28
CA LEU A 35 -29.24 -18.38 -10.68
C LEU A 35 -27.93 -17.59 -10.51
N ILE A 36 -27.92 -16.30 -10.83
CA ILE A 36 -26.76 -15.41 -10.61
C ILE A 36 -26.45 -15.29 -9.11
N VAL A 37 -27.47 -15.09 -8.26
CA VAL A 37 -27.30 -14.99 -6.81
C VAL A 37 -26.74 -16.30 -6.24
N LEU A 38 -27.28 -17.45 -6.65
CA LEU A 38 -26.81 -18.76 -6.21
C LEU A 38 -25.34 -18.98 -6.58
N LYS A 39 -24.94 -18.67 -7.82
CA LYS A 39 -23.55 -18.76 -8.28
C LYS A 39 -22.60 -17.87 -7.48
N ARG A 40 -23.02 -16.63 -7.19
CA ARG A 40 -22.25 -15.71 -6.33
C ARG A 40 -22.12 -16.23 -4.90
N ALA A 41 -23.20 -16.79 -4.34
CA ALA A 41 -23.17 -17.41 -3.02
C ALA A 41 -22.22 -18.60 -2.97
N LEU A 42 -22.23 -19.47 -4.00
CA LEU A 42 -21.33 -20.61 -4.10
C LEU A 42 -19.85 -20.18 -4.15
N ALA A 43 -19.53 -19.20 -4.99
CA ALA A 43 -18.17 -18.66 -5.09
C ALA A 43 -17.72 -18.02 -3.77
N SER A 44 -18.61 -17.29 -3.10
CA SER A 44 -18.33 -16.69 -1.79
C SER A 44 -18.08 -17.75 -0.71
N LEU A 45 -18.86 -18.83 -0.71
CA LEU A 45 -18.74 -19.91 0.27
C LEU A 45 -17.42 -20.68 0.12
N GLU A 46 -17.01 -20.97 -1.12
CA GLU A 46 -15.70 -21.59 -1.39
C GLU A 46 -14.55 -20.69 -0.95
N ARG A 47 -14.60 -19.41 -1.28
CA ARG A 47 -13.55 -18.45 -0.92
C ARG A 47 -13.40 -18.32 0.60
N GLU A 48 -14.51 -18.30 1.33
CA GLU A 48 -14.50 -18.24 2.79
C GLU A 48 -13.98 -19.54 3.42
N ARG A 49 -14.30 -20.71 2.84
CA ARG A 49 -13.71 -21.98 3.25
C ARG A 49 -12.19 -21.97 3.13
N ILE A 50 -11.67 -21.58 1.96
CA ILE A 50 -10.23 -21.51 1.70
C ILE A 50 -9.55 -20.50 2.64
N ARG A 51 -10.14 -19.34 2.86
CA ARG A 51 -9.62 -18.33 3.80
C ARG A 51 -9.50 -18.87 5.22
N ARG A 52 -10.51 -19.61 5.70
CA ARG A 52 -10.49 -20.23 7.03
C ARG A 52 -9.44 -21.33 7.14
N GLU A 53 -9.38 -22.24 6.18
CA GLU A 53 -8.38 -23.32 6.14
C GLU A 53 -6.96 -22.76 6.10
N HIS A 54 -6.74 -21.71 5.31
CA HIS A 54 -5.47 -20.99 5.28
C HIS A 54 -5.13 -20.36 6.64
N ALA A 55 -6.10 -19.70 7.31
CA ALA A 55 -5.88 -19.11 8.62
C ALA A 55 -5.50 -20.17 9.68
N GLU A 56 -6.22 -21.29 9.71
CA GLU A 56 -5.94 -22.42 10.61
C GLU A 56 -4.54 -23.01 10.37
N TRP A 57 -4.17 -23.21 9.09
CA TRP A 57 -2.84 -23.66 8.72
C TRP A 57 -1.75 -22.66 9.10
N SER A 58 -1.97 -21.37 8.85
CA SER A 58 -1.03 -20.29 9.17
C SER A 58 -0.81 -20.16 10.68
N ASP A 59 -1.87 -20.24 11.49
CA ASP A 59 -1.77 -20.23 12.95
C ASP A 59 -1.01 -21.45 13.47
N LYS A 60 -1.27 -22.63 12.91
CA LYS A 60 -0.55 -23.86 13.27
C LYS A 60 0.94 -23.80 12.89
N THR A 61 1.26 -23.17 11.77
CA THR A 61 2.62 -23.16 11.20
C THR A 61 3.49 -22.07 11.80
N PHE A 62 2.94 -20.87 11.96
CA PHE A 62 3.70 -19.67 12.34
C PHE A 62 3.37 -19.16 13.76
N GLY A 63 2.30 -19.67 14.39
CA GLY A 63 1.87 -19.25 15.71
C GLY A 63 1.28 -17.84 15.76
N ASP A 64 1.34 -17.25 16.96
CA ASP A 64 0.81 -15.92 17.27
C ASP A 64 1.82 -14.82 16.87
N VAL A 65 1.81 -14.50 15.57
CA VAL A 65 2.62 -13.41 14.98
C VAL A 65 1.72 -12.31 14.43
N GLY A 66 2.22 -11.07 14.44
CA GLY A 66 1.53 -9.91 13.88
C GLY A 66 1.59 -9.83 12.34
N PRO A 67 0.98 -8.79 11.73
CA PRO A 67 0.83 -8.69 10.28
C PRO A 67 2.11 -8.35 9.51
N VAL A 68 3.15 -7.87 10.20
CA VAL A 68 4.32 -7.27 9.55
C VAL A 68 5.10 -8.30 8.74
N GLY A 69 5.16 -9.55 9.21
CA GLY A 69 5.78 -10.66 8.46
C GLY A 69 5.09 -10.90 7.12
N PRO A 70 3.79 -11.22 7.12
CA PRO A 70 3.01 -11.38 5.89
C PRO A 70 3.08 -10.17 4.95
N LEU A 71 3.05 -8.94 5.47
CA LEU A 71 3.18 -7.74 4.63
C LEU A 71 4.57 -7.59 3.98
N LYS A 72 5.65 -7.94 4.69
CA LYS A 72 7.00 -7.95 4.11
C LYS A 72 7.14 -9.04 3.04
N HIS A 73 6.48 -10.18 3.25
CA HIS A 73 6.44 -11.27 2.27
C HIS A 73 5.61 -10.86 1.05
N LEU A 74 4.46 -10.19 1.24
CA LEU A 74 3.60 -9.71 0.17
C LEU A 74 4.37 -8.82 -0.83
N SER A 75 5.30 -8.00 -0.35
CA SER A 75 6.16 -7.19 -1.23
C SER A 75 7.06 -8.03 -2.15
N LYS A 76 7.46 -9.24 -1.75
CA LYS A 76 8.24 -10.17 -2.58
C LYS A 76 7.36 -10.87 -3.61
N GLU A 77 6.23 -11.41 -3.17
CA GLU A 77 5.24 -12.06 -4.06
C GLU A 77 4.70 -11.09 -5.12
N ALA A 78 4.58 -9.80 -4.79
CA ALA A 78 4.21 -8.79 -5.78
C ALA A 78 5.27 -8.61 -6.89
N LEU A 79 6.56 -8.85 -6.59
CA LEU A 79 7.62 -8.83 -7.60
C LEU A 79 7.63 -10.12 -8.44
N GLU A 80 7.33 -11.26 -7.82
CA GLU A 80 7.23 -12.56 -8.50
C GLU A 80 6.02 -12.56 -9.47
N ALA A 81 4.85 -12.12 -9.00
CA ALA A 81 3.66 -11.90 -9.85
C ALA A 81 3.88 -10.86 -10.97
N ALA A 82 4.71 -9.84 -10.73
CA ALA A 82 5.06 -8.87 -11.78
C ALA A 82 6.01 -9.46 -12.83
N ALA A 83 6.84 -10.44 -12.45
CA ALA A 83 7.76 -11.13 -13.35
C ALA A 83 7.05 -12.19 -14.22
N ASP A 84 6.05 -12.89 -13.67
CA ASP A 84 5.19 -13.82 -14.41
C ASP A 84 3.69 -13.59 -14.09
N PRO A 85 3.08 -12.55 -14.67
CA PRO A 85 1.67 -12.25 -14.43
C PRO A 85 0.71 -13.31 -14.99
N SER A 86 1.22 -14.27 -15.77
CA SER A 86 0.44 -15.36 -16.34
C SER A 86 0.27 -16.54 -15.37
N ASP A 87 1.10 -16.63 -14.32
CA ASP A 87 0.98 -17.65 -13.29
C ASP A 87 -0.07 -17.26 -12.23
N PRO A 88 -1.22 -17.95 -12.15
CA PRO A 88 -2.24 -17.67 -11.15
C PRO A 88 -1.81 -17.96 -9.70
N LEU A 89 -0.75 -18.74 -9.46
CA LEU A 89 -0.28 -19.07 -8.12
C LEU A 89 0.38 -17.87 -7.44
N GLU A 90 1.13 -17.06 -8.19
CA GLU A 90 1.74 -15.82 -7.71
C GLU A 90 0.68 -14.82 -7.19
N TRP A 91 -0.46 -14.75 -7.89
CA TRP A 91 -1.62 -13.98 -7.44
C TRP A 91 -2.28 -14.57 -6.18
N ALA A 92 -2.31 -15.90 -6.08
CA ALA A 92 -2.86 -16.59 -4.91
C ALA A 92 -2.00 -16.34 -3.67
N ASP A 93 -0.67 -16.35 -3.79
CA ASP A 93 0.25 -16.05 -2.69
C ASP A 93 0.07 -14.63 -2.16
N MET A 94 -0.04 -13.63 -3.05
CA MET A 94 -0.41 -12.27 -2.64
C MET A 94 -1.74 -12.25 -1.88
N GLN A 95 -2.72 -13.04 -2.32
CA GLN A 95 -4.04 -13.07 -1.71
C GLN A 95 -4.03 -13.68 -0.31
N PHE A 96 -3.31 -14.79 -0.13
CA PHE A 96 -3.12 -15.45 1.15
C PHE A 96 -2.41 -14.54 2.17
N LEU A 97 -1.32 -13.90 1.75
CA LEU A 97 -0.54 -13.00 2.61
C LEU A 97 -1.34 -11.76 3.02
N LEU A 98 -2.16 -11.21 2.13
CA LEU A 98 -3.03 -10.07 2.45
C LEU A 98 -4.12 -10.46 3.45
N TRP A 99 -4.78 -11.62 3.27
CA TRP A 99 -5.76 -12.11 4.26
C TRP A 99 -5.10 -12.39 5.61
N ASP A 100 -3.90 -12.96 5.61
CA ASP A 100 -3.17 -13.26 6.83
C ASP A 100 -2.81 -11.99 7.60
N ALA A 101 -2.32 -10.97 6.90
CA ALA A 101 -2.04 -9.66 7.49
C ALA A 101 -3.31 -9.02 8.08
N GLN A 102 -4.41 -9.02 7.34
CA GLN A 102 -5.68 -8.43 7.78
C GLN A 102 -6.22 -9.13 9.04
N ARG A 103 -6.32 -10.46 9.02
CA ARG A 103 -6.85 -11.22 10.16
C ARG A 103 -5.98 -11.07 11.41
N ARG A 104 -4.65 -11.05 11.26
CA ARG A 104 -3.70 -10.86 12.38
C ARG A 104 -3.80 -9.47 13.00
N MET A 105 -4.34 -8.49 12.28
CA MET A 105 -4.68 -7.16 12.80
C MET A 105 -6.11 -7.02 13.29
N GLY A 106 -6.90 -8.10 13.28
CA GLY A 106 -8.31 -8.04 13.61
C GLY A 106 -9.15 -7.22 12.62
N ILE A 107 -8.67 -7.04 11.38
CA ILE A 107 -9.41 -6.35 10.33
C ILE A 107 -10.45 -7.32 9.76
N SER A 108 -11.73 -7.01 9.98
CA SER A 108 -12.84 -7.79 9.43
C SER A 108 -13.14 -7.41 7.97
N ASP A 109 -13.83 -8.31 7.25
CA ASP A 109 -14.30 -8.05 5.89
C ASP A 109 -15.20 -6.80 5.82
N GLU A 110 -16.06 -6.56 6.81
CA GLU A 110 -16.90 -5.36 6.87
C GLU A 110 -16.04 -4.09 7.03
N PHE A 111 -15.04 -4.15 7.92
CA PHE A 111 -14.17 -3.01 8.19
C PHE A 111 -13.34 -2.64 6.96
N ILE A 112 -12.68 -3.62 6.33
CA ILE A 112 -11.88 -3.35 5.12
C ILE A 112 -12.78 -2.91 3.96
N THR A 113 -13.99 -3.45 3.81
CA THR A 113 -14.93 -3.02 2.77
C THR A 113 -15.29 -1.54 2.92
N ARG A 114 -15.56 -1.10 4.15
CA ARG A 114 -15.84 0.32 4.43
C ARG A 114 -14.63 1.20 4.11
N ALA A 115 -13.43 0.80 4.54
CA ALA A 115 -12.20 1.50 4.23
C ALA A 115 -11.93 1.57 2.72
N MET A 116 -12.26 0.51 1.96
CA MET A 116 -12.17 0.49 0.50
C MET A 116 -13.15 1.46 -0.16
N ILE A 117 -14.40 1.54 0.34
CA ILE A 117 -15.40 2.51 -0.15
C ILE A 117 -14.90 3.94 0.05
N GLU A 118 -14.44 4.28 1.25
CA GLU A 118 -13.90 5.60 1.56
C GLU A 118 -12.66 5.91 0.71
N LYS A 119 -11.74 4.95 0.60
CA LYS A 119 -10.51 5.11 -0.18
C LYS A 119 -10.78 5.27 -1.67
N LEU A 120 -11.81 4.61 -2.20
CA LEU A 120 -12.21 4.73 -3.60
C LEU A 120 -12.69 6.15 -3.92
N GLU A 121 -13.51 6.75 -3.07
CA GLU A 121 -13.96 8.14 -3.26
C GLU A 121 -12.80 9.14 -3.18
N ILE A 122 -11.85 8.93 -2.25
CA ILE A 122 -10.60 9.72 -2.19
C ILE A 122 -9.78 9.55 -3.47
N ASN A 123 -9.72 8.35 -4.05
CA ASN A 123 -8.95 8.11 -5.27
C ASN A 123 -9.61 8.74 -6.50
N LYS A 124 -10.94 8.76 -6.58
CA LYS A 124 -11.71 9.41 -7.65
C LYS A 124 -11.57 10.94 -7.64
N SER A 125 -11.35 11.56 -6.48
CA SER A 125 -11.18 13.02 -6.37
C SER A 125 -9.76 13.51 -6.64
N ARG A 126 -8.78 12.60 -6.80
CA ARG A 126 -7.38 12.94 -7.07
C ARG A 126 -7.11 13.17 -8.54
N GLN A 127 -6.05 13.93 -8.81
CA GLN A 127 -5.45 14.03 -10.14
C GLN A 127 -4.43 12.90 -10.34
N TRP A 128 -4.43 12.32 -11.53
CA TRP A 128 -3.57 11.20 -11.90
C TRP A 128 -2.78 11.54 -13.17
N PRO A 129 -1.51 11.11 -13.28
CA PRO A 129 -0.73 11.30 -14.49
C PRO A 129 -1.26 10.45 -15.64
N GLU A 130 -0.82 10.76 -16.86
CA GLU A 130 -1.15 10.01 -18.06
C GLU A 130 -0.80 8.52 -17.94
N PRO A 131 -1.58 7.65 -18.60
CA PRO A 131 -1.31 6.23 -18.57
C PRO A 131 0.04 5.80 -19.15
N LYS A 132 0.87 5.17 -18.31
CA LYS A 132 2.04 4.38 -18.73
C LYS A 132 1.86 2.91 -18.33
N ASP A 133 2.18 2.01 -19.26
CA ASP A 133 2.13 0.57 -19.03
C ASP A 133 3.38 0.09 -18.28
N GLY A 134 3.22 -0.95 -17.45
CA GLY A 134 4.29 -1.53 -16.64
C GLY A 134 4.84 -0.66 -15.50
N GLU A 135 4.27 0.53 -15.25
CA GLU A 135 4.83 1.52 -14.31
C GLU A 135 3.82 1.91 -13.22
N PRO A 136 4.26 2.07 -11.96
CA PRO A 136 3.37 2.47 -10.88
C PRO A 136 2.86 3.89 -11.10
N ARG A 137 1.57 4.09 -10.85
CA ARG A 137 0.94 5.41 -10.93
C ARG A 137 0.73 5.97 -9.54
N LEU A 138 1.37 7.09 -9.29
CA LEU A 138 1.18 7.85 -8.06
C LEU A 138 0.29 9.04 -8.38
N HIS A 139 -0.71 9.29 -7.53
CA HIS A 139 -1.51 10.51 -7.61
C HIS A 139 -0.58 11.73 -7.57
N ILE A 140 -0.94 12.73 -8.37
CA ILE A 140 -0.27 14.03 -8.32
C ILE A 140 -0.58 14.60 -6.94
N LYS A 141 0.42 14.58 -6.07
CA LYS A 141 0.42 15.49 -4.93
C LYS A 141 0.59 16.85 -5.57
N GLU A 142 -0.37 17.76 -5.40
CA GLU A 142 0.02 19.17 -5.41
C GLU A 142 1.17 19.23 -4.41
N GLN A 143 2.39 19.41 -4.93
CA GLN A 143 3.39 20.03 -4.10
C GLN A 143 2.69 21.31 -3.69
N SER A 144 2.21 21.39 -2.44
CA SER A 144 2.48 22.61 -1.71
C SER A 144 3.96 22.80 -2.00
N ALA A 145 4.26 23.76 -2.90
CA ALA A 145 5.63 24.20 -3.12
C ALA A 145 6.24 24.18 -1.73
N PRO A 146 7.38 23.50 -1.51
CA PRO A 146 7.96 23.44 -0.18
C PRO A 146 7.83 24.86 0.32
N VAL A 147 7.06 25.05 1.40
CA VAL A 147 7.07 26.35 2.05
C VAL A 147 8.50 26.35 2.54
N ILE A 148 9.41 26.81 1.67
CA ILE A 148 10.73 27.26 1.97
C ILE A 148 10.36 28.38 2.91
N PRO A 149 10.46 28.17 4.24
CA PRO A 149 10.48 29.35 5.07
C PRO A 149 11.65 30.16 4.50
N ASP A 150 11.51 31.46 4.32
CA ASP A 150 12.61 32.34 3.89
C ASP A 150 13.70 32.40 4.99
N GLY A 151 14.27 31.26 5.39
CA GLY A 151 15.06 31.12 6.58
C GLY A 151 15.29 29.68 7.06
N TRP A 152 16.03 29.62 8.15
CA TRP A 152 16.50 28.42 8.82
C TRP A 152 15.37 27.68 9.55
N ILE A 153 15.30 26.35 9.40
CA ILE A 153 14.39 25.47 10.13
C ILE A 153 15.14 24.88 11.33
N SER A 154 14.62 25.04 12.55
CA SER A 154 15.23 24.42 13.72
C SER A 154 15.06 22.90 13.71
N CYS A 155 16.12 22.15 14.02
CA CYS A 155 16.05 20.68 14.18
C CYS A 155 15.12 20.24 15.32
N SER A 156 14.84 21.12 16.29
CA SER A 156 13.87 20.82 17.36
C SER A 156 12.42 20.96 16.90
N GLU A 157 12.17 21.73 15.84
CA GLU A 157 10.83 21.93 15.27
C GLU A 157 10.54 20.86 14.23
N ARG A 158 11.49 20.61 13.32
CA ARG A 158 11.32 19.66 12.23
C ARG A 158 12.66 19.15 11.72
N MET A 159 12.75 17.83 11.51
CA MET A 159 13.86 17.19 10.78
C MET A 159 13.51 17.05 9.28
N PRO A 160 14.49 16.96 8.37
CA PRO A 160 14.20 16.75 6.95
C PRO A 160 13.49 15.42 6.71
N ASP A 161 12.44 15.45 5.90
CA ASP A 161 11.67 14.25 5.51
C ASP A 161 12.40 13.40 4.46
N GLU A 162 13.36 13.97 3.73
CA GLU A 162 14.06 13.34 2.62
C GLU A 162 15.54 13.11 2.93
N ILE A 163 16.08 11.97 2.53
CA ILE A 163 17.53 11.70 2.58
C ILE A 163 18.23 12.59 1.55
N GLY A 164 19.27 13.32 1.94
CA GLY A 164 19.88 14.29 1.02
C GLY A 164 20.98 15.17 1.60
N ARG A 165 21.28 16.25 0.87
CA ARG A 165 22.26 17.28 1.24
C ARG A 165 21.52 18.57 1.59
N TYR A 166 21.94 19.21 2.68
CA TYR A 166 21.30 20.40 3.22
C TYR A 166 22.32 21.44 3.63
N TRP A 167 21.90 22.71 3.61
CA TRP A 167 22.66 23.79 4.19
C TRP A 167 22.35 23.83 5.69
N CYS A 168 23.38 23.69 6.53
CA CYS A 168 23.21 23.47 7.97
C CYS A 168 23.94 24.53 8.79
N TYR A 169 23.31 24.94 9.89
CA TYR A 169 23.91 25.75 10.93
C TYR A 169 24.39 24.83 12.05
N VAL A 170 25.69 24.83 12.28
CA VAL A 170 26.37 23.89 13.17
C VAL A 170 26.90 24.63 14.37
N GLU A 171 26.69 24.03 15.54
CA GLU A 171 27.21 24.47 16.81
C GLU A 171 28.25 23.47 17.31
N GLU A 172 29.46 23.95 17.60
CA GLU A 172 30.56 23.11 18.06
C GLU A 172 31.23 23.73 19.28
N GLN A 173 31.38 22.92 20.33
CA GLN A 173 32.16 23.27 21.51
C GLN A 173 33.61 22.84 21.30
N ASN A 174 34.53 23.80 21.32
CA ASN A 174 35.96 23.54 21.23
C ASN A 174 36.70 24.26 22.37
N ASP A 175 38.04 24.17 22.37
CA ASP A 175 38.91 24.76 23.41
C ASP A 175 38.85 26.30 23.46
N LEU A 176 38.34 26.94 22.40
CA LEU A 176 38.14 28.39 22.33
C LEU A 176 36.71 28.80 22.74
N GLY A 177 35.87 27.84 23.11
CA GLY A 177 34.48 28.06 23.51
C GLY A 177 33.47 27.54 22.49
N LYS A 178 32.30 28.16 22.48
CA LYS A 178 31.18 27.76 21.64
C LYS A 178 31.29 28.47 20.28
N SER A 179 31.52 27.70 19.23
CA SER A 179 31.66 28.18 17.85
C SER A 179 30.42 27.85 17.03
N HIS A 180 30.14 28.69 16.03
CA HIS A 180 29.02 28.55 15.13
C HIS A 180 29.49 28.73 13.68
N TYR A 181 29.11 27.82 12.80
CA TYR A 181 29.44 27.90 11.37
C TYR A 181 28.34 27.28 10.50
N GLN A 182 28.42 27.56 9.20
CA GLN A 182 27.51 27.00 8.20
C GLN A 182 28.25 25.98 7.35
N TRP A 183 27.62 24.84 7.07
CA TRP A 183 28.24 23.75 6.33
C TRP A 183 27.22 22.95 5.51
N ASN A 184 27.69 22.29 4.47
CA ASN A 184 26.87 21.34 3.69
C ASN A 184 26.91 19.95 4.34
N CYS A 185 25.81 19.56 4.98
CA CYS A 185 25.70 18.27 5.66
C CYS A 185 24.85 17.27 4.88
N SER A 186 25.15 15.99 5.05
CA SER A 186 24.31 14.88 4.58
C SER A 186 23.34 14.46 5.68
N TRP A 187 22.09 14.20 5.32
CA TRP A 187 21.07 13.58 6.16
C TRP A 187 20.71 12.21 5.61
N ASN A 188 20.71 11.17 6.45
CA ASN A 188 20.40 9.80 6.05
C ASN A 188 19.04 9.27 6.58
N GLY A 189 18.21 10.15 7.14
CA GLY A 189 16.93 9.78 7.78
C GLY A 189 17.01 9.51 9.28
N ASP A 190 18.22 9.40 9.84
CA ASP A 190 18.45 9.11 11.26
C ASP A 190 19.46 10.07 11.91
N LYS A 191 20.56 10.39 11.20
CA LYS A 191 21.62 11.28 11.68
C LYS A 191 22.21 12.17 10.58
N TRP A 192 22.73 13.31 11.02
CA TRP A 192 23.56 14.20 10.21
C TRP A 192 24.97 13.61 10.04
N GLY A 193 25.56 13.79 8.87
CA GLY A 193 26.91 13.32 8.54
C GLY A 193 27.68 14.25 7.61
N GLY A 194 29.00 14.09 7.59
CA GLY A 194 29.96 14.82 6.75
C GLY A 194 31.39 14.52 7.21
N GLU A 195 32.36 14.51 6.28
CA GLU A 195 33.75 14.04 6.56
C GLU A 195 34.47 14.80 7.68
N MET A 196 34.04 16.02 8.02
CA MET A 196 34.63 16.86 9.06
C MET A 196 33.64 17.30 10.15
N MET A 197 32.54 16.56 10.35
CA MET A 197 31.50 16.97 11.31
C MET A 197 31.86 16.61 12.75
N SER A 198 32.28 17.59 13.54
CA SER A 198 32.47 17.51 15.00
C SER A 198 31.38 18.22 15.80
N GLY A 199 30.62 19.12 15.17
CA GLY A 199 29.53 19.88 15.80
C GLY A 199 28.13 19.28 15.64
N LYS A 200 27.17 19.82 16.41
CA LYS A 200 25.74 19.48 16.34
C LYS A 200 25.03 20.45 15.38
N VAL A 201 24.28 19.90 14.42
CA VAL A 201 23.37 20.71 13.57
C VAL A 201 22.20 21.20 14.44
N THR A 202 21.99 22.51 14.48
CA THR A 202 20.86 23.13 15.20
C THR A 202 19.76 23.58 14.25
N HIS A 203 20.11 24.04 13.05
CA HIS A 203 19.16 24.44 12.02
C HIS A 203 19.59 23.95 10.65
N TRP A 204 18.63 23.79 9.74
CA TRP A 204 18.87 23.38 8.36
C TRP A 204 17.95 24.14 7.39
N MET A 205 18.35 24.17 6.11
CA MET A 205 17.49 24.58 5.00
C MET A 205 17.88 23.80 3.73
N PRO A 206 16.98 23.68 2.73
CA PRO A 206 17.33 23.12 1.43
C PRO A 206 18.51 23.86 0.78
N LEU A 207 19.30 23.17 -0.03
CA LEU A 207 20.30 23.83 -0.87
C LEU A 207 19.58 24.74 -1.88
N PRO A 208 20.13 25.93 -2.19
CA PRO A 208 19.58 26.76 -3.25
C PRO A 208 19.73 26.05 -4.60
N GLU A 209 18.79 26.33 -5.51
CA GLU A 209 18.94 25.91 -6.91
C GLU A 209 20.26 26.43 -7.48
N PRO A 210 21.00 25.61 -8.24
CA PRO A 210 22.25 26.05 -8.86
C PRO A 210 22.00 27.24 -9.79
N PRO A 211 22.99 28.13 -9.97
CA PRO A 211 22.86 29.25 -10.91
C PRO A 211 22.48 28.74 -12.30
N GLN A 212 21.41 29.29 -12.86
CA GLN A 212 21.03 28.98 -14.24
C GLN A 212 21.93 29.79 -15.19
N GLU A 213 22.53 29.12 -16.16
CA GLU A 213 23.30 29.78 -17.22
C GLU A 213 22.35 30.67 -18.04
N PHE A 214 22.44 31.98 -17.86
CA PHE A 214 21.83 32.92 -18.77
C PHE A 214 22.65 32.92 -20.07
N ASN A 215 22.17 32.20 -21.07
CA ASN A 215 22.64 32.32 -22.45
C ASN A 215 22.44 33.77 -22.91
N ARG A 216 23.51 34.58 -22.81
CA ARG A 216 23.58 35.89 -23.45
C ARG A 216 23.81 35.64 -24.94
N GLY A 217 22.75 35.77 -25.73
CA GLY A 217 22.83 35.96 -27.17
C GLY A 217 23.42 37.33 -27.52
#